data_AF-A0A3R8VSL3-F1
#
_entry.id   AF-A0A3R8VSL3-F1
#
_cell.length_a   1.000
_cell.length_b   1.000
_cell.length_c   1.000
_cell.angle_alpha   90.00
_cell.angle_beta   90.00
_cell.angle_gamma   90.00
#
_symmetry.space_group_name_H-M   'P 1'
#
loop_
_entity.id
_entity.type
_entity.pdbx_description
1 polymer ?
#
loop_
_entity_poly.entity_id
_entity_poly.type
_entity_poly.pdbx_seq_one_letter_code
_entity_poly.pdbx_strand_id
1 'polypeptide(L)'
;MNMLIEALASHPAIHHQLPVPRVVEAAGQVIDLNKPFSLELPAIISDSYTDVLLVFLNADGSYSPQAVVHGQAVSNVPTQGTVDNRQLSPPFNNHHTALIQCFIRVRQTDIWLRTPDSVTYTLRT
;
A
#
# COMPACT_ATOMS: atom_id res chain seq x y z
N MET A 1 -8.50 3.24 -13.45
CA MET A 1 -7.73 2.61 -12.35
C MET A 1 -8.56 2.43 -11.07
N ASN A 2 -9.54 3.29 -10.75
CA ASN A 2 -10.42 3.13 -9.57
C ASN A 2 -11.23 1.83 -9.52
N MET A 3 -11.73 1.32 -10.66
CA MET A 3 -12.53 0.08 -10.68
C MET A 3 -11.78 -1.16 -10.17
N LEU A 4 -10.45 -1.22 -10.31
CA LEU A 4 -9.67 -2.37 -9.83
C LEU A 4 -9.59 -2.37 -8.30
N ILE A 5 -9.41 -1.21 -7.67
CA ILE A 5 -9.34 -1.10 -6.21
C ILE A 5 -10.73 -1.33 -5.59
N GLU A 6 -11.78 -0.79 -6.19
CA GLU A 6 -13.16 -1.04 -5.76
C GLU A 6 -13.52 -2.54 -5.87
N ALA A 7 -13.08 -3.22 -6.94
CA ALA A 7 -13.26 -4.66 -7.11
C ALA A 7 -12.42 -5.50 -6.13
N LEU A 8 -11.21 -5.05 -5.79
CA LEU A 8 -10.38 -5.71 -4.77
C LEU A 8 -10.87 -5.41 -3.34
N ALA A 9 -11.61 -4.33 -3.13
CA ALA A 9 -12.19 -3.96 -1.84
C ALA A 9 -13.44 -4.80 -1.48
N SER A 10 -13.98 -5.62 -2.38
CA SER A 10 -15.13 -6.51 -2.10
C SER A 10 -14.78 -7.76 -1.26
N HIS A 11 -13.88 -7.61 -0.30
CA HIS A 11 -13.51 -8.54 0.79
C HIS A 11 -12.75 -9.82 0.40
N PRO A 12 -11.53 -9.73 -0.17
CA PRO A 12 -10.57 -10.82 -0.02
C PRO A 12 -10.27 -11.04 1.47
N ALA A 13 -10.19 -12.30 1.90
CA ALA A 13 -9.85 -12.65 3.28
C ALA A 13 -8.50 -12.04 3.66
N ILE A 14 -8.42 -11.40 4.83
CA ILE A 14 -7.16 -10.86 5.36
C ILE A 14 -6.30 -12.02 5.81
N HIS A 15 -5.13 -12.16 5.21
CA HIS A 15 -4.20 -13.23 5.54
C HIS A 15 -3.19 -12.75 6.58
N HIS A 16 -3.52 -12.91 7.87
CA HIS A 16 -2.76 -12.36 9.00
C HIS A 16 -1.31 -12.85 9.14
N GLN A 17 -0.92 -13.92 8.44
CA GLN A 17 0.46 -14.40 8.41
C GLN A 17 1.34 -13.65 7.40
N LEU A 18 0.75 -12.85 6.50
CA LEU A 18 1.50 -12.02 5.57
C LEU A 18 2.05 -10.77 6.27
N PRO A 19 3.19 -10.25 5.81
CA PRO A 19 3.78 -9.06 6.41
C PRO A 19 2.89 -7.83 6.22
N VAL A 20 3.02 -6.92 7.17
CA VAL A 20 2.30 -5.64 7.17
C VAL A 20 3.07 -4.64 6.30
N PRO A 21 2.41 -3.94 5.36
CA PRO A 21 3.07 -2.90 4.58
C PRO A 21 3.42 -1.70 5.45
N ARG A 22 4.41 -0.91 5.03
CA ARG A 22 4.86 0.29 5.75
C ARG A 22 5.36 1.38 4.81
N VAL A 23 5.42 2.60 5.32
CA VAL A 23 6.21 3.68 4.72
C VAL A 23 7.63 3.63 5.30
N VAL A 24 8.65 3.56 4.43
CA VAL A 24 10.05 3.36 4.82
C VAL A 24 10.60 4.58 5.57
N GLU A 25 10.27 5.79 5.10
CA GLU A 25 10.81 7.05 5.60
C GLU A 25 9.96 7.64 6.76
N ALA A 26 8.93 6.93 7.22
CA ALA A 26 8.06 7.43 8.28
C ALA A 26 8.79 7.42 9.64
N ALA A 27 8.86 8.59 10.29
CA ALA A 27 9.42 8.74 11.62
C ALA A 27 8.27 8.83 12.64
N GLY A 28 8.13 7.82 13.51
CA GLY A 28 7.05 7.81 14.50
C GLY A 28 5.65 7.92 13.89
N GLN A 29 5.43 7.27 12.73
CA GLN A 29 4.17 7.31 11.96
C GLN A 29 3.85 8.69 11.34
N VAL A 30 4.86 9.56 11.21
CA VAL A 30 4.74 10.85 10.51
C VAL A 30 5.42 10.76 9.14
N ILE A 31 4.72 11.19 8.09
CA ILE A 31 5.23 11.27 6.71
C ILE A 31 5.42 12.74 6.33
N ASP A 32 6.60 13.06 5.79
CA ASP A 32 6.91 14.38 5.23
C ASP A 32 6.48 14.46 3.76
N LEU A 33 5.36 15.14 3.50
CA LEU A 33 4.76 15.27 2.17
C LEU A 33 5.56 16.17 1.21
N ASN A 34 6.58 16.89 1.68
CA ASN A 34 7.45 17.70 0.81
C ASN A 34 8.52 16.87 0.10
N LYS A 35 8.66 15.59 0.48
CA LYS A 35 9.64 14.67 -0.08
C LYS A 35 8.94 13.43 -0.62
N PRO A 36 9.49 12.81 -1.68
CA PRO A 36 9.07 11.47 -2.06
C PRO A 36 9.26 10.49 -0.90
N PHE A 37 8.36 9.53 -0.77
CA PHE A 37 8.41 8.46 0.22
C PHE A 37 8.10 7.11 -0.44
N SER A 38 8.56 6.04 0.17
CA SER A 38 8.48 4.68 -0.37
C SER A 38 7.45 3.88 0.39
N LEU A 39 6.50 3.29 -0.34
CA LEU A 39 5.65 2.22 0.18
C LEU A 39 6.42 0.91 0.05
N GLU A 40 6.40 0.10 1.10
CA GLU A 40 7.05 -1.20 1.12
C GLU A 40 6.09 -2.28 1.63
N LEU A 41 6.06 -3.41 0.92
CA LEU A 41 5.70 -4.69 1.49
C LEU A 41 7.00 -5.44 1.86
N PRO A 42 7.23 -5.77 3.14
CA PRO A 42 8.40 -6.55 3.54
C PRO A 42 8.50 -7.89 2.80
N ALA A 43 9.72 -8.41 2.70
CA ALA A 43 10.01 -9.65 1.98
C ALA A 43 9.11 -10.80 2.43
N ILE A 44 8.59 -11.55 1.46
CA ILE A 44 7.85 -12.79 1.67
C ILE A 44 8.69 -13.95 1.15
N ILE A 45 8.86 -14.98 1.97
CA ILE A 45 9.57 -16.20 1.58
C ILE A 45 8.54 -17.16 0.96
N SER A 46 8.21 -16.95 -0.31
CA SER A 46 7.29 -17.80 -1.06
C SER A 46 7.32 -17.47 -2.55
N ASP A 47 7.36 -18.50 -3.40
CA ASP A 47 7.22 -18.38 -4.86
C ASP A 47 5.75 -18.45 -5.33
N SER A 48 4.81 -18.58 -4.38
CA SER A 48 3.37 -18.69 -4.65
C SER A 48 2.74 -17.37 -5.09
N TYR A 49 3.48 -16.26 -5.07
CA TYR A 49 2.99 -14.93 -5.39
C TYR A 49 3.63 -14.38 -6.69
N THR A 50 2.92 -13.50 -7.39
CA THR A 50 3.40 -12.87 -8.64
C THR A 50 3.44 -11.35 -8.57
N ASP A 51 2.38 -10.74 -8.06
CA ASP A 51 2.18 -9.30 -8.11
C ASP A 51 1.81 -8.77 -6.73
N VAL A 52 2.22 -7.53 -6.47
CA VAL A 52 1.91 -6.79 -5.24
C VAL A 52 1.35 -5.43 -5.64
N LEU A 53 0.21 -5.07 -5.08
CA LEU A 53 -0.38 -3.75 -5.15
C LEU A 53 -0.37 -3.12 -3.76
N LEU A 54 0.37 -2.02 -3.61
CA LEU A 54 0.38 -1.17 -2.43
C LEU A 54 -0.50 0.04 -2.71
N VAL A 55 -1.55 0.22 -1.93
CA VAL A 55 -2.48 1.34 -2.03
C VAL A 55 -2.32 2.19 -0.80
N PHE A 56 -1.87 3.43 -0.96
CA PHE A 56 -1.83 4.43 0.09
C PHE A 56 -3.09 5.28 0.00
N LEU A 57 -3.98 5.16 0.98
CA LEU A 57 -5.31 5.77 0.97
C LEU A 57 -5.56 6.57 2.24
N ASN A 58 -6.56 7.45 2.19
CA ASN A 58 -7.05 8.17 3.35
C ASN A 58 -7.69 7.19 4.35
N ALA A 59 -7.37 7.34 5.63
CA ALA A 59 -7.84 6.43 6.68
C ALA A 59 -9.32 6.67 7.05
N ASP A 60 -9.93 7.77 6.61
CA ASP A 60 -11.37 8.04 6.77
C ASP A 60 -12.26 7.18 5.84
N GLY A 61 -11.65 6.34 4.99
CA GLY A 61 -12.34 5.48 4.04
C GLY A 61 -12.65 6.16 2.71
N SER A 62 -12.25 7.42 2.50
CA SER A 62 -12.31 8.04 1.19
C SER A 62 -11.26 7.43 0.25
N TYR A 63 -11.65 7.21 -1.01
CA TYR A 63 -10.74 6.75 -2.07
C TYR A 63 -9.92 7.90 -2.70
N SER A 64 -9.91 9.07 -2.07
CA SER A 64 -9.26 10.26 -2.60
C SER A 64 -8.88 11.22 -1.47
N PRO A 65 -7.61 11.69 -1.40
CA PRO A 65 -6.48 11.33 -2.26
C PRO A 65 -6.02 9.88 -2.09
N GLN A 66 -5.40 9.30 -3.12
CA GLN A 66 -4.80 7.96 -3.06
C GLN A 66 -3.57 7.86 -3.96
N ALA A 67 -2.66 6.95 -3.62
CA ALA A 67 -1.54 6.56 -4.48
C ALA A 67 -1.49 5.03 -4.60
N VAL A 68 -1.09 4.55 -5.77
CA VAL A 68 -1.02 3.11 -6.07
C VAL A 68 0.37 2.78 -6.59
N VAL A 69 1.00 1.81 -5.97
CA VAL A 69 2.28 1.24 -6.40
C VAL A 69 2.04 -0.22 -6.77
N HIS A 70 2.45 -0.59 -7.98
CA HIS A 70 2.47 -1.99 -8.44
C HIS A 70 3.92 -2.46 -8.53
N GLY A 71 4.17 -3.68 -8.05
CA GLY A 71 5.45 -4.34 -8.17
C GLY A 71 5.31 -5.85 -8.33
N GLN A 72 6.41 -6.50 -8.69
CA GLN A 72 6.49 -7.96 -8.74
C GLN A 72 6.84 -8.52 -7.35
N ALA A 73 6.22 -9.64 -6.99
CA ALA A 73 6.59 -10.42 -5.82
C ALA A 73 7.80 -11.30 -6.18
N VAL A 74 8.95 -11.03 -5.55
CA VAL A 74 10.16 -11.84 -5.68
C VAL A 74 10.46 -12.44 -4.31
N SER A 75 10.64 -13.76 -4.25
CA SER A 75 10.85 -14.46 -2.99
C SER A 75 12.06 -13.90 -2.23
N ASN A 76 11.85 -13.63 -0.94
CA ASN A 76 12.83 -13.04 -0.03
C ASN A 76 13.35 -11.63 -0.43
N VAL A 77 12.62 -10.90 -1.27
CA VAL A 77 12.93 -9.51 -1.64
C VAL A 77 11.73 -8.61 -1.30
N PRO A 78 11.92 -7.48 -0.60
CA PRO A 78 10.84 -6.52 -0.36
C PRO A 78 10.34 -5.93 -1.68
N THR A 79 9.02 -5.76 -1.79
CA THR A 79 8.44 -5.01 -2.91
C THR A 79 8.27 -3.56 -2.48
N GLN A 80 8.84 -2.63 -3.25
CA GLN A 80 8.82 -1.21 -2.95
C GLN A 80 8.40 -0.38 -4.15
N GLY A 81 7.86 0.82 -3.90
CA GLY A 81 7.77 1.87 -4.89
C GLY A 81 7.55 3.24 -4.29
N THR A 82 7.97 4.25 -5.03
CA THR A 82 8.04 5.64 -4.57
C THR A 82 6.75 6.38 -4.92
N VAL A 83 6.25 7.16 -3.97
CA VAL A 83 5.15 8.10 -4.10
C VAL A 83 5.69 9.51 -3.95
N ASP A 84 5.36 10.38 -4.91
CA ASP A 84 5.58 11.82 -4.82
C ASP A 84 4.21 12.51 -4.69
N ASN A 85 3.92 13.05 -3.51
CA ASN A 85 2.63 13.67 -3.21
C ASN A 85 2.29 14.82 -4.17
N ARG A 86 3.30 15.49 -4.74
CA ARG A 86 3.13 16.62 -5.68
C ARG A 86 2.58 16.17 -7.04
N GLN A 87 2.66 14.88 -7.34
CA GLN A 87 2.16 14.29 -8.59
C GLN A 87 0.74 13.73 -8.44
N LEU A 88 0.19 13.71 -7.23
CA LEU A 88 -1.15 13.20 -6.96
C LEU A 88 -2.22 14.26 -7.25
N SER A 89 -3.41 13.80 -7.67
CA SER A 89 -4.57 14.65 -7.93
C SER A 89 -5.84 14.00 -7.40
N PRO A 90 -6.42 14.48 -6.27
CA PRO A 90 -5.86 15.51 -5.39
C PRO A 90 -4.61 15.01 -4.63
N PRO A 91 -3.76 15.92 -4.13
CA PRO A 91 -2.67 15.57 -3.21
C PRO A 91 -3.17 15.38 -1.78
N PHE A 92 -2.39 14.65 -0.98
CA PHE A 92 -2.56 14.65 0.48
C PHE A 92 -2.14 16.00 1.07
N ASN A 93 -2.74 16.34 2.21
CA ASN A 93 -2.38 17.50 3.04
C ASN A 93 -2.32 17.08 4.52
N ASN A 94 -1.93 18.00 5.40
CA ASN A 94 -1.77 17.76 6.84
C ASN A 94 -3.07 17.54 7.64
N HIS A 95 -4.24 17.69 7.02
CA HIS A 95 -5.53 17.35 7.63
C HIS A 95 -5.95 15.90 7.37
N HIS A 96 -5.29 15.20 6.44
CA HIS A 96 -5.53 13.79 6.20
C HIS A 96 -4.70 12.91 7.14
N THR A 97 -5.20 11.70 7.35
CA THR A 97 -4.41 10.57 7.86
C THR A 97 -4.47 9.48 6.82
N ALA A 98 -3.44 8.63 6.75
CA ALA A 98 -3.35 7.66 5.67
C ALA A 98 -2.93 6.29 6.19
N LEU A 99 -3.32 5.24 5.47
CA LEU A 99 -2.87 3.87 5.72
C LEU A 99 -2.53 3.20 4.39
N ILE A 100 -1.82 2.08 4.48
CA ILE A 100 -1.51 1.25 3.32
C ILE A 100 -2.36 -0.01 3.39
N GLN A 101 -3.13 -0.24 2.33
CA GLN A 101 -3.69 -1.54 2.01
C GLN A 101 -2.77 -2.23 1.01
N CYS A 102 -2.49 -3.51 1.23
CA CYS A 102 -1.70 -4.30 0.30
C CYS A 102 -2.46 -5.52 -0.18
N PHE A 103 -2.38 -5.75 -1.49
CA PHE A 103 -2.96 -6.90 -2.16
C PHE A 103 -1.86 -7.68 -2.88
N ILE A 104 -1.89 -8.99 -2.76
CA ILE A 104 -0.90 -9.88 -3.37
C ILE A 104 -1.61 -10.93 -4.21
N ARG A 105 -1.14 -11.10 -5.45
CA ARG A 105 -1.70 -12.07 -6.39
C ARG A 105 -1.06 -13.45 -6.20
N VAL A 106 -1.89 -14.47 -6.03
CA VAL A 106 -1.50 -15.88 -5.96
C VAL A 106 -1.31 -16.44 -7.36
N ARG A 107 -0.11 -16.95 -7.64
CA ARG A 107 0.34 -17.45 -8.94
C ARG A 107 -0.58 -18.50 -9.55
N GLN A 108 -1.07 -19.44 -8.76
CA GLN A 108 -1.77 -20.64 -9.25
C GLN A 108 -3.26 -20.41 -9.52
N THR A 109 -3.90 -19.53 -8.77
CA THR A 109 -5.37 -19.38 -8.75
C THR A 109 -5.84 -18.04 -9.28
N ASP A 110 -4.92 -17.11 -9.58
CA ASP A 110 -5.24 -15.73 -9.95
C ASP A 110 -6.10 -15.00 -8.89
N ILE A 111 -6.01 -15.45 -7.63
CA ILE A 111 -6.71 -14.84 -6.51
C ILE A 111 -5.83 -13.75 -5.91
N TRP A 112 -6.46 -12.62 -5.57
CA TRP A 112 -5.82 -11.59 -4.76
C TRP A 112 -6.11 -11.82 -3.28
N LEU A 113 -5.04 -11.90 -2.49
CA LEU A 113 -5.12 -11.89 -1.03
C LEU A 113 -4.85 -10.49 -0.52
N ARG A 114 -5.43 -10.13 0.63
CA ARG A 114 -5.14 -8.88 1.32
C ARG A 114 -4.27 -9.15 2.55
N THR A 115 -3.21 -8.37 2.72
CA THR A 115 -2.39 -8.42 3.95
C THR A 115 -3.11 -7.67 5.07
N PRO A 116 -2.64 -7.75 6.33
CA PRO A 116 -3.06 -6.77 7.33
C PRO A 116 -2.74 -5.35 6.84
N ASP A 117 -3.57 -4.39 7.24
CA ASP A 117 -3.33 -2.98 6.93
C ASP A 117 -2.14 -2.45 7.74
N SER A 118 -1.47 -1.43 7.21
CA SER A 118 -0.49 -0.70 8.00
C SER A 118 -1.11 -0.01 9.21
N VAL A 119 -0.26 0.50 10.10
CA VAL A 119 -0.64 1.56 11.02
C VAL A 119 -1.16 2.78 10.27
N THR A 120 -1.91 3.63 10.95
CA THR A 120 -2.30 4.95 10.43
C THR A 120 -1.14 5.92 10.56
N TYR A 121 -0.90 6.67 9.50
CA TYR A 121 0.11 7.72 9.39
C TYR A 121 -0.52 9.09 9.49
N THR A 122 0.15 9.98 10.20
CA THR A 122 -0.11 11.43 10.17
C THR A 122 0.78 12.08 9.14
N LEU A 123 0.30 13.18 8.54
CA LEU A 123 0.97 13.82 7.42
C LEU A 123 1.41 15.23 7.81
N ARG A 124 2.64 15.58 7.47
CA ARG A 124 3.16 16.94 7.63
C ARG A 124 3.64 17.49 6.30
N THR A 125 3.54 18.80 6.17
CA THR A 125 4.13 19.60 5.08
C THR A 125 5.16 20.56 5.65
#